data_AF-A0A8C1SLM6-F1
#
_entry.id   AF-A0A8C1SLM6-F1
#
_cell.length_a   1.000
_cell.length_b   1.000
_cell.length_c   1.000
_cell.angle_alpha   90.00
_cell.angle_beta   90.00
_cell.angle_gamma   90.00
#
_symmetry.space_group_name_H-M   'P 1'
#
loop_
_entity.id
_entity.type
_entity.pdbx_description
1 polymer ?
#
loop_
_entity_poly.entity_id
_entity_poly.type
_entity_poly.pdbx_seq_one_letter_code
_entity_poly.pdbx_strand_id
1 'polypeptide(L)'
;MADSAQPELMDEDEPFLSNLDIFLFSLIAGLIVYWLIFRKKVEPIPEFKKLESVETSFIDKMKKTGKNIVVFYGSQTGTAEEFSNRLAKDAHRYGMKGMSADPEEYDMSELSRLPEIENSLAIFCMATYGEGDPTDNSQDFYDWLQEGDADFTGVKYTVFALGNKTYEHYNAMGKYVDQRLAELGAQRIFDLGMGDDDGNLEEDFVSWREQFWPAVCEHFGVEATGEESSIRQYELKVHSDLNMNKIYTGELGRLKSFENQKPPFDSKNPFLAPVTVNRKLNKAGDRHLMHLELDITGSKIRYESGDHVAVYPINDSVIVNRIGEVLGVDLDTVISLNNLDEESNKKHPFPCPTTYRTALTHYLDITNPPRTNVLYELAQYATDPTEQENMRKMASSSPEGKALYQSWVLDSCRNILAILEDFPSLRPPIDHLCELLPRLQARYYSIASSSKVHPDSIHICAVVVEYETKTGRVNKGVATNWLKSKMPTDNGHKATVPMYIRKSQFRLPFKSSNPVIMVGPGTGIAPFMGFVQERAWLKEQGETSAVIFLCMRFGCICASETVRTTCEKQIEFSFASYCINVYLYTSHPYSSQPSCN
;
A
#
# COMPACT_ATOMS: atom_id res chain seq x y z
N MET A 1 -53.28 105.21 -28.26
CA MET A 1 -53.11 104.91 -26.82
C MET A 1 -52.50 103.52 -26.78
N ALA A 2 -51.17 103.39 -26.66
CA ALA A 2 -50.45 103.13 -25.38
C ALA A 2 -51.05 101.88 -24.68
N ASP A 3 -50.36 100.82 -24.26
CA ASP A 3 -48.96 100.56 -23.92
C ASP A 3 -48.82 99.01 -23.77
N SER A 4 -47.71 98.39 -24.17
CA SER A 4 -46.70 97.75 -23.29
C SER A 4 -46.82 96.23 -23.05
N ALA A 5 -45.81 95.51 -23.58
CA ALA A 5 -45.01 94.42 -23.00
C ALA A 5 -45.63 93.13 -22.39
N GLN A 6 -45.11 91.99 -22.86
CA GLN A 6 -45.09 90.67 -22.20
C GLN A 6 -44.18 90.67 -20.95
N PRO A 7 -44.33 89.66 -20.08
CA PRO A 7 -43.14 88.90 -19.68
C PRO A 7 -43.32 87.37 -19.76
N GLU A 8 -42.21 86.69 -20.05
CA GLU A 8 -41.98 85.25 -19.95
C GLU A 8 -42.01 84.76 -18.50
N LEU A 9 -42.43 83.52 -18.29
CA LEU A 9 -42.14 82.72 -17.10
C LEU A 9 -41.67 81.33 -17.57
N MET A 10 -40.41 81.03 -17.27
CA MET A 10 -39.76 79.74 -17.43
C MET A 10 -40.27 78.77 -16.37
N ASP A 11 -40.56 77.52 -16.75
CA ASP A 11 -40.60 76.39 -15.82
C ASP A 11 -39.49 75.41 -16.25
N GLU A 12 -38.66 75.04 -15.28
CA GLU A 12 -37.43 74.27 -15.42
C GLU A 12 -37.73 72.77 -15.65
N ASP A 13 -37.08 72.17 -16.65
CA ASP A 13 -37.05 70.72 -16.85
C ASP A 13 -36.20 70.06 -15.73
N GLU A 14 -36.84 69.29 -14.85
CA GLU A 14 -36.11 68.46 -13.88
C GLU A 14 -35.31 67.36 -14.61
N PRO A 15 -34.01 67.19 -14.32
CA PRO A 15 -33.19 66.18 -14.96
C PRO A 15 -33.57 64.76 -14.50
N PHE A 16 -33.64 63.85 -15.48
CA PHE A 16 -34.09 62.45 -15.38
C PHE A 16 -33.28 61.55 -14.43
N LEU A 17 -32.21 62.05 -13.80
CA LEU A 17 -31.34 61.32 -12.88
C LEU A 17 -31.06 62.18 -11.65
N SER A 18 -31.44 61.68 -10.48
CA SER A 18 -31.17 62.34 -9.21
C SER A 18 -29.68 62.28 -8.88
N ASN A 19 -29.18 63.25 -8.10
CA ASN A 19 -27.84 63.21 -7.53
C ASN A 19 -27.58 61.92 -6.72
N LEU A 20 -28.63 61.31 -6.18
CA LEU A 20 -28.56 60.04 -5.48
C LEU A 20 -28.30 58.86 -6.42
N ASP A 21 -28.86 58.88 -7.64
CA ASP A 21 -28.63 57.87 -8.66
C ASP A 21 -27.19 57.95 -9.18
N ILE A 22 -26.70 59.17 -9.43
CA ILE A 22 -25.31 59.40 -9.86
C ILE A 22 -24.32 58.89 -8.80
N PHE A 23 -24.63 59.13 -7.51
CA PHE A 23 -23.81 58.61 -6.41
C PHE A 23 -23.85 57.08 -6.35
N LEU A 24 -25.01 56.45 -6.52
CA LEU A 24 -25.15 54.99 -6.51
C LEU A 24 -24.39 54.35 -7.68
N PHE A 25 -24.51 54.90 -8.88
CA PHE A 25 -23.77 54.43 -10.06
C PHE A 25 -22.26 54.58 -9.88
N SER A 26 -21.81 55.68 -9.26
CA SER A 26 -20.40 55.90 -8.96
C SER A 26 -19.87 54.91 -7.91
N LEU A 27 -20.66 54.57 -6.90
CA LEU A 27 -20.31 53.57 -5.89
C LEU A 27 -20.21 52.16 -6.47
N ILE A 28 -21.18 51.78 -7.31
CA ILE A 28 -21.20 50.47 -7.99
C ILE A 28 -20.03 50.37 -8.97
N ALA A 29 -19.78 51.42 -9.76
CA ALA A 29 -18.61 51.47 -10.65
C ALA A 29 -17.31 51.37 -9.85
N GLY A 30 -17.20 52.07 -8.71
CA GLY A 30 -16.05 51.98 -7.80
C GLY A 30 -15.83 50.59 -7.23
N LEU A 31 -16.89 49.89 -6.83
CA LEU A 31 -16.82 48.51 -6.33
C LEU A 31 -16.45 47.51 -7.43
N ILE A 32 -16.94 47.70 -8.66
CA ILE A 32 -16.57 46.88 -9.82
C ILE A 32 -15.10 47.09 -10.17
N VAL A 33 -14.63 48.34 -10.19
CA VAL A 33 -13.22 48.67 -10.43
C VAL A 33 -12.32 48.13 -9.32
N TYR A 34 -12.72 48.25 -8.05
CA TYR A 34 -12.02 47.65 -6.92
C TYR A 34 -11.96 46.13 -7.04
N TRP A 35 -13.08 45.47 -7.39
CA TRP A 35 -13.12 44.03 -7.60
C TRP A 35 -12.27 43.59 -8.79
N LEU A 36 -12.20 44.36 -9.88
CA LEU A 36 -11.35 44.07 -11.04
C LEU A 36 -9.85 44.28 -10.76
N ILE A 37 -9.49 45.30 -9.98
CA ILE A 37 -8.08 45.62 -9.65
C ILE A 37 -7.54 44.71 -8.54
N PHE A 38 -8.36 44.42 -7.52
CA PHE A 38 -7.96 43.63 -6.35
C PHE A 38 -8.43 42.18 -6.40
N ARG A 39 -8.94 41.70 -7.54
CA ARG A 39 -9.07 40.26 -7.78
C ARG A 39 -7.66 39.68 -7.72
N LYS A 40 -7.30 39.09 -6.58
CA LYS A 40 -6.16 38.16 -6.52
C LYS A 40 -6.39 37.18 -7.66
N LYS A 41 -5.52 37.23 -8.67
CA LYS A 41 -5.43 36.15 -9.65
C LYS A 41 -5.32 34.89 -8.81
N VAL A 42 -6.25 33.95 -9.03
CA VAL A 42 -6.02 32.58 -8.60
C VAL A 42 -4.68 32.24 -9.24
N GLU A 43 -3.63 32.11 -8.43
CA GLU A 43 -2.37 31.60 -8.94
C GLU A 43 -2.76 30.28 -9.61
N PRO A 44 -2.54 30.12 -10.93
CA PRO A 44 -2.74 28.82 -11.52
C PRO A 44 -1.90 27.88 -10.66
N ILE A 45 -2.53 26.78 -10.23
CA ILE A 45 -1.80 25.67 -9.64
C ILE A 45 -0.59 25.51 -10.57
N PRO A 46 0.66 25.67 -10.10
CA PRO A 46 1.78 25.35 -10.95
C PRO A 46 1.51 23.90 -11.34
N GLU A 47 1.19 23.67 -12.61
CA GLU A 47 1.30 22.35 -13.19
C GLU A 47 2.74 21.99 -12.88
N PHE A 48 2.89 21.13 -11.88
CA PHE A 48 4.10 20.37 -11.75
C PHE A 48 4.12 19.61 -13.06
N LYS A 49 4.85 20.13 -14.06
CA LYS A 49 5.40 19.28 -15.09
C LYS A 49 6.00 18.13 -14.29
N LYS A 50 5.42 16.93 -14.40
CA LYS A 50 6.12 15.68 -14.06
C LYS A 50 7.52 15.95 -14.60
N LEU A 51 8.52 15.93 -13.72
CA LEU A 51 9.92 15.96 -14.16
C LEU A 51 9.94 15.01 -15.35
N GLU A 52 10.27 15.51 -16.55
CA GLU A 52 10.44 14.66 -17.72
C GLU A 52 11.47 13.63 -17.28
N SER A 53 10.97 12.46 -16.86
CA SER A 53 11.79 11.29 -16.66
C SER A 53 12.48 11.15 -18.00
N VAL A 54 13.80 11.01 -17.97
CA VAL A 54 14.51 10.56 -19.16
C VAL A 54 13.84 9.25 -19.54
N GLU A 55 12.90 9.28 -20.49
CA GLU A 55 12.07 8.16 -20.90
C GLU A 55 13.02 7.19 -21.58
N THR A 56 13.65 6.34 -20.77
CA THR A 56 14.43 5.22 -21.28
C THR A 56 13.43 4.18 -21.73
N SER A 57 13.20 4.13 -23.05
CA SER A 57 12.45 3.05 -23.70
C SER A 57 12.88 1.69 -23.15
N PHE A 58 11.92 0.89 -22.67
CA PHE A 58 12.25 -0.45 -22.19
C PHE A 58 12.69 -1.36 -23.33
N ILE A 59 12.19 -1.12 -24.55
CA ILE A 59 12.59 -1.84 -25.76
C ILE A 59 14.06 -1.59 -26.07
N ASP A 60 14.51 -0.33 -26.05
CA ASP A 60 15.90 0.01 -26.31
C ASP A 60 16.83 -0.55 -25.21
N LYS A 61 16.35 -0.54 -23.96
CA LYS A 61 17.04 -1.17 -22.83
C LYS A 61 17.17 -2.69 -23.00
N MET A 62 16.11 -3.37 -23.42
CA MET A 62 16.13 -4.80 -23.71
C MET A 62 17.11 -5.13 -24.83
N LYS A 63 17.10 -4.37 -25.94
CA LYS A 63 18.06 -4.52 -27.04
C LYS A 63 19.50 -4.32 -26.58
N LYS A 64 19.78 -3.25 -25.84
CA LYS A 64 21.13 -2.94 -25.33
C LYS A 64 21.67 -4.04 -24.41
N THR A 65 20.80 -4.65 -23.61
CA THR A 65 21.17 -5.70 -22.64
C THR A 65 21.04 -7.12 -23.19
N GLY A 66 20.56 -7.28 -24.44
CA GLY A 66 20.28 -8.57 -25.05
C GLY A 66 19.20 -9.37 -24.31
N LYS A 67 18.24 -8.68 -23.68
CA LYS A 67 17.10 -9.30 -23.00
C LYS A 67 15.95 -9.52 -23.98
N ASN A 68 15.28 -10.65 -23.85
CA ASN A 68 14.14 -11.03 -24.68
C ASN A 68 12.87 -11.27 -23.86
N ILE A 69 12.95 -11.35 -22.53
CA ILE A 69 11.77 -11.40 -21.67
C ILE A 69 11.66 -10.13 -20.84
N VAL A 70 10.47 -9.55 -20.78
CA VAL A 70 10.10 -8.50 -19.82
C VAL A 70 8.92 -8.96 -18.98
N VAL A 71 9.01 -8.76 -17.67
CA VAL A 71 7.97 -9.13 -16.71
C VAL A 71 7.49 -7.88 -15.98
N PHE A 72 6.30 -7.41 -16.33
CA PHE A 72 5.66 -6.27 -15.67
C PHE A 72 4.93 -6.72 -14.40
N TYR A 73 4.93 -5.88 -13.37
CA TYR A 73 4.17 -6.14 -12.15
C TYR A 73 3.22 -4.99 -11.79
N GLY A 74 1.94 -5.30 -11.62
CA GLY A 74 0.99 -4.45 -10.89
C GLY A 74 0.96 -4.89 -9.43
N SER A 75 1.55 -4.12 -8.51
CA SER A 75 1.71 -4.53 -7.12
C SER A 75 1.46 -3.41 -6.11
N GLN A 76 0.59 -3.67 -5.14
CA GLN A 76 0.36 -2.75 -4.01
C GLN A 76 1.24 -3.06 -2.80
N THR A 77 1.52 -4.34 -2.55
CA THR A 77 2.20 -4.86 -1.35
C THR A 77 3.41 -5.73 -1.66
N GLY A 78 3.89 -5.72 -2.92
CA GLY A 78 5.13 -6.37 -3.34
C GLY A 78 5.02 -7.83 -3.78
N THR A 79 3.88 -8.51 -3.62
CA THR A 79 3.74 -9.93 -4.01
C THR A 79 3.94 -10.15 -5.51
N ALA A 80 3.29 -9.33 -6.35
CA ALA A 80 3.44 -9.42 -7.80
C ALA A 80 4.85 -8.98 -8.26
N GLU A 81 5.46 -8.01 -7.57
CA GLU A 81 6.86 -7.63 -7.80
C GLU A 81 7.79 -8.83 -7.52
N GLU A 82 7.60 -9.55 -6.42
CA GLU A 82 8.38 -10.75 -6.09
C GLU A 82 8.22 -11.85 -7.15
N PHE A 83 6.99 -12.16 -7.58
CA PHE A 83 6.73 -13.12 -8.64
C PHE A 83 7.37 -12.72 -9.97
N SER A 84 7.31 -11.43 -10.32
CA SER A 84 7.95 -10.94 -11.55
C SER A 84 9.47 -11.11 -11.52
N ASN A 85 10.11 -10.86 -10.37
CA ASN A 85 11.54 -11.04 -10.20
C ASN A 85 11.94 -12.51 -10.29
N ARG A 86 11.12 -13.43 -9.76
CA ARG A 86 11.33 -14.87 -9.88
C ARG A 86 11.28 -15.33 -11.33
N LEU A 87 10.26 -14.90 -12.09
CA LEU A 87 10.15 -15.23 -13.52
C LEU A 87 11.30 -14.62 -14.34
N ALA A 88 11.70 -13.38 -14.05
CA ALA A 88 12.83 -12.77 -14.73
C ALA A 88 14.15 -13.51 -14.48
N LYS A 89 14.37 -14.05 -13.26
CA LYS A 89 15.52 -14.89 -12.92
C LYS A 89 15.46 -16.26 -13.60
N ASP A 90 14.29 -16.89 -13.60
CA ASP A 90 14.11 -18.22 -14.17
C ASP A 90 14.42 -18.23 -15.68
N ALA A 91 14.23 -17.12 -16.41
CA ALA A 91 14.57 -16.99 -17.83
C ALA A 91 16.00 -17.47 -18.15
N HIS A 92 16.96 -17.22 -17.27
CA HIS A 92 18.36 -17.62 -17.47
C HIS A 92 18.53 -19.14 -17.58
N ARG A 93 17.72 -19.91 -16.83
CA ARG A 93 17.73 -21.38 -16.81
C ARG A 93 17.26 -22.01 -18.11
N TYR A 94 16.60 -21.23 -18.96
CA TYR A 94 16.05 -21.65 -20.24
C TYR A 94 16.77 -20.99 -21.43
N GLY A 95 17.99 -20.50 -21.21
CA GLY A 95 18.80 -19.85 -22.26
C GLY A 95 18.25 -18.49 -22.69
N MET A 96 17.30 -17.92 -21.94
CA MET A 96 16.68 -16.62 -22.20
C MET A 96 17.20 -15.59 -21.18
N LYS A 97 16.90 -14.31 -21.40
CA LYS A 97 17.32 -13.22 -20.51
C LYS A 97 16.13 -12.33 -20.18
N GLY A 98 15.77 -12.30 -18.90
CA GLY A 98 14.62 -11.57 -18.38
C GLY A 98 14.98 -10.25 -17.67
N MET A 99 14.02 -9.34 -17.62
CA MET A 99 13.98 -8.25 -16.63
C MET A 99 12.59 -8.11 -16.02
N SER A 100 12.55 -7.69 -14.76
CA SER A 100 11.34 -7.22 -14.09
C SER A 100 11.24 -5.69 -14.26
N ALA A 101 10.03 -5.18 -14.46
CA ALA A 101 9.76 -3.77 -14.76
C ALA A 101 8.48 -3.29 -14.07
N ASP A 102 8.54 -2.08 -13.51
CA ASP A 102 7.35 -1.36 -13.04
C ASP A 102 6.68 -0.68 -14.25
N PRO A 103 5.42 -1.00 -14.58
CA PRO A 103 4.73 -0.33 -15.68
C PRO A 103 4.56 1.18 -15.47
N GLU A 104 4.61 1.71 -14.24
CA GLU A 104 4.56 3.16 -13.98
C GLU A 104 5.83 3.89 -14.47
N GLU A 105 6.95 3.18 -14.65
CA GLU A 105 8.24 3.76 -15.04
C GLU A 105 8.44 3.85 -16.57
N TYR A 106 7.53 3.27 -17.37
CA TYR A 106 7.68 3.16 -18.82
C TYR A 106 6.41 3.58 -19.56
N ASP A 107 6.59 4.02 -20.82
CA ASP A 107 5.46 4.16 -21.74
C ASP A 107 5.07 2.80 -22.31
N MET A 108 3.87 2.34 -21.95
CA MET A 108 3.35 1.04 -22.37
C MET A 108 2.92 1.00 -23.85
N SER A 109 2.84 2.16 -24.53
CA SER A 109 2.60 2.21 -25.98
C SER A 109 3.70 1.52 -26.80
N GLU A 110 4.92 1.46 -26.24
CA GLU A 110 6.07 0.81 -26.87
C GLU A 110 5.95 -0.72 -26.95
N LEU A 111 4.96 -1.33 -26.30
CA LEU A 111 4.75 -2.78 -26.36
C LEU A 111 4.52 -3.27 -27.81
N SER A 112 3.99 -2.41 -28.68
CA SER A 112 3.86 -2.65 -30.13
C SER A 112 5.20 -2.89 -30.84
N ARG A 113 6.31 -2.38 -30.28
CA ARG A 113 7.68 -2.55 -30.79
C ARG A 113 8.38 -3.78 -30.21
N LEU A 114 7.76 -4.51 -29.29
CA LEU A 114 8.34 -5.74 -28.73
C LEU A 114 8.76 -6.78 -29.79
N PRO A 115 8.02 -6.97 -30.91
CA PRO A 115 8.40 -7.89 -31.97
C PRO A 115 9.69 -7.52 -32.72
N GLU A 116 10.25 -6.32 -32.50
CA GLU A 116 11.58 -5.94 -33.00
C GLU A 116 12.72 -6.75 -32.34
N ILE A 117 12.43 -7.46 -31.25
CA ILE A 117 13.37 -8.32 -30.52
C ILE A 117 13.06 -9.79 -30.85
N GLU A 118 14.06 -10.53 -31.27
CA GLU A 118 13.90 -11.96 -31.57
C GLU A 118 13.55 -12.75 -30.29
N ASN A 119 12.60 -13.69 -30.43
CA ASN A 119 12.12 -14.51 -29.33
C ASN A 119 11.64 -13.70 -28.11
N SER A 120 10.99 -12.56 -28.37
CA SER A 120 10.48 -11.67 -27.34
C SER A 120 9.21 -12.20 -26.66
N LEU A 121 9.09 -12.00 -25.35
CA LEU A 121 7.90 -12.34 -24.56
C LEU A 121 7.64 -11.28 -23.47
N ALA A 122 6.40 -10.82 -23.37
CA ALA A 122 5.92 -9.99 -22.26
C ALA A 122 5.10 -10.82 -21.26
N ILE A 123 5.42 -10.71 -19.98
CA ILE A 123 4.70 -11.40 -18.92
C ILE A 123 4.12 -10.35 -17.97
N PHE A 124 2.87 -10.52 -17.54
CA PHE A 124 2.20 -9.58 -16.64
C PHE A 124 1.81 -10.29 -15.33
N CYS A 125 2.41 -9.89 -14.22
CA CYS A 125 1.98 -10.28 -12.88
C CYS A 125 1.07 -9.19 -12.30
N MET A 126 -0.26 -9.36 -12.38
CA MET A 126 -1.20 -8.29 -12.09
C MET A 126 -2.04 -8.58 -10.85
N ALA A 127 -1.79 -7.83 -9.77
CA ALA A 127 -2.67 -7.86 -8.61
C ALA A 127 -3.91 -7.00 -8.83
N THR A 128 -5.04 -7.42 -8.24
CA THR A 128 -6.28 -6.65 -8.20
C THR A 128 -6.41 -5.99 -6.83
N TYR A 129 -6.88 -4.74 -6.78
CA TYR A 129 -7.08 -3.98 -5.55
C TYR A 129 -8.44 -3.29 -5.52
N GLY A 130 -8.83 -2.73 -4.37
CA GLY A 130 -10.09 -2.00 -4.23
C GLY A 130 -11.31 -2.85 -4.62
N GLU A 131 -12.18 -2.29 -5.46
CA GLU A 131 -13.40 -2.94 -5.97
C GLU A 131 -13.19 -3.50 -7.38
N GLY A 132 -12.09 -4.23 -7.59
CA GLY A 132 -11.70 -4.73 -8.92
C GLY A 132 -10.82 -3.78 -9.72
N ASP A 133 -10.29 -2.73 -9.07
CA ASP A 133 -9.41 -1.72 -9.64
C ASP A 133 -7.97 -2.27 -9.86
N PRO A 134 -7.20 -1.66 -10.77
CA PRO A 134 -5.76 -1.90 -10.86
C PRO A 134 -5.04 -1.48 -9.56
N THR A 135 -3.81 -1.98 -9.37
CA THR A 135 -2.90 -1.42 -8.36
C THR A 135 -2.43 -0.02 -8.75
N ASP A 136 -2.03 0.79 -7.76
CA ASP A 136 -1.70 2.21 -7.99
C ASP A 136 -0.60 2.37 -9.07
N ASN A 137 0.43 1.52 -9.08
CA ASN A 137 1.53 1.55 -10.07
C ASN A 137 1.14 1.03 -11.48
N SER A 138 -0.09 0.52 -11.64
CA SER A 138 -0.59 0.02 -12.93
C SER A 138 -1.79 0.82 -13.44
N GLN A 139 -2.15 1.93 -12.78
CA GLN A 139 -3.29 2.76 -13.18
C GLN A 139 -3.09 3.35 -14.57
N ASP A 140 -1.94 4.00 -14.82
CA ASP A 140 -1.64 4.61 -16.12
C ASP A 140 -1.71 3.56 -17.27
N PHE A 141 -1.25 2.33 -17.02
CA PHE A 141 -1.35 1.22 -17.97
C PHE A 141 -2.80 0.75 -18.19
N TYR A 142 -3.59 0.68 -17.12
CA TYR A 142 -5.00 0.30 -17.20
C TYR A 142 -5.80 1.33 -18.02
N ASP A 143 -5.63 2.61 -17.74
CA ASP A 143 -6.30 3.71 -18.46
C ASP A 143 -5.90 3.68 -19.94
N TRP A 144 -4.62 3.48 -20.22
CA TRP A 144 -4.11 3.34 -21.59
C TRP A 144 -4.73 2.15 -22.33
N LEU A 145 -4.90 0.99 -21.68
CA LEU A 145 -5.56 -0.18 -22.29
C LEU A 145 -7.05 0.06 -22.59
N GLN A 146 -7.73 0.88 -21.79
CA GLN A 146 -9.14 1.23 -22.01
C GLN A 146 -9.33 2.12 -23.24
N GLU A 147 -8.44 3.10 -23.41
CA GLU A 147 -8.55 4.11 -24.47
C GLU A 147 -7.81 3.71 -25.77
N GLY A 148 -6.79 2.87 -25.65
CA GLY A 148 -5.86 2.54 -26.73
C GLY A 148 -6.46 1.65 -27.83
N ASP A 149 -6.08 1.95 -29.07
CA ASP A 149 -6.38 1.20 -30.29
C ASP A 149 -5.12 0.64 -30.97
N ALA A 150 -4.03 0.52 -30.20
CA ALA A 150 -2.74 0.04 -30.69
C ALA A 150 -2.83 -1.39 -31.25
N ASP A 151 -2.11 -1.64 -32.35
CA ASP A 151 -1.98 -2.98 -32.93
C ASP A 151 -0.82 -3.73 -32.27
N PHE A 152 -1.15 -4.83 -31.60
CA PHE A 152 -0.20 -5.73 -30.96
C PHE A 152 0.04 -7.02 -31.75
N THR A 153 -0.24 -7.00 -33.06
CA THR A 153 0.12 -8.11 -33.95
C THR A 153 1.60 -8.47 -33.81
N GLY A 154 1.86 -9.73 -33.46
CA GLY A 154 3.21 -10.27 -33.26
C GLY A 154 3.73 -10.15 -31.82
N VAL A 155 3.07 -9.40 -30.94
CA VAL A 155 3.39 -9.37 -29.50
C VAL A 155 2.97 -10.70 -28.89
N LYS A 156 3.89 -11.34 -28.18
CA LYS A 156 3.66 -12.58 -27.45
C LYS A 156 3.53 -12.28 -25.97
N TYR A 157 2.49 -12.80 -25.32
CA TYR A 157 2.26 -12.52 -23.91
C TYR A 157 1.70 -13.69 -23.09
N THR A 158 1.78 -13.54 -21.76
CA THR A 158 0.96 -14.29 -20.80
C THR A 158 0.72 -13.44 -19.55
N VAL A 159 -0.27 -13.83 -18.74
CA VAL A 159 -0.68 -13.10 -17.54
C VAL A 159 -0.82 -14.08 -16.38
N PHE A 160 -0.28 -13.69 -15.23
CA PHE A 160 -0.58 -14.31 -13.93
C PHE A 160 -1.31 -13.29 -13.06
N ALA A 161 -2.59 -13.55 -12.77
CA ALA A 161 -3.42 -12.71 -11.95
C ALA A 161 -3.29 -13.07 -10.46
N LEU A 162 -3.18 -12.04 -9.61
CA LEU A 162 -3.18 -12.19 -8.15
C LEU A 162 -4.46 -11.56 -7.59
N GLY A 163 -5.27 -12.36 -6.91
CA GLY A 163 -6.56 -11.95 -6.40
C GLY A 163 -6.98 -12.77 -5.21
N ASN A 164 -8.21 -12.58 -4.75
CA ASN A 164 -8.75 -13.29 -3.60
C ASN A 164 -10.25 -13.54 -3.82
N LYS A 165 -10.70 -14.79 -3.70
CA LYS A 165 -12.10 -15.19 -3.97
C LYS A 165 -13.13 -14.63 -3.00
N THR A 166 -12.71 -14.10 -1.85
CA THR A 166 -13.62 -13.43 -0.90
C THR A 166 -14.10 -12.06 -1.39
N TYR A 167 -13.42 -11.48 -2.38
CA TYR A 167 -13.82 -10.23 -3.03
C TYR A 167 -14.77 -10.50 -4.20
N GLU A 168 -15.68 -9.56 -4.44
CA GLU A 168 -16.66 -9.64 -5.53
C GLU A 168 -16.00 -9.76 -6.91
N HIS A 169 -14.94 -8.97 -7.13
CA HIS A 169 -14.23 -8.87 -8.39
C HIS A 169 -12.93 -9.68 -8.41
N TYR A 170 -13.04 -11.00 -8.20
CA TYR A 170 -11.90 -11.92 -8.19
C TYR A 170 -11.05 -11.82 -9.48
N ASN A 171 -9.77 -11.46 -9.33
CA ASN A 171 -8.77 -11.36 -10.41
C ASN A 171 -9.17 -10.41 -11.57
N ALA A 172 -9.97 -9.38 -11.29
CA ALA A 172 -10.48 -8.48 -12.33
C ALA A 172 -9.38 -7.85 -13.18
N MET A 173 -8.30 -7.35 -12.58
CA MET A 173 -7.23 -6.70 -13.33
C MET A 173 -6.49 -7.67 -14.27
N GLY A 174 -6.11 -8.85 -13.76
CA GLY A 174 -5.43 -9.85 -14.59
C GLY A 174 -6.31 -10.40 -15.71
N LYS A 175 -7.60 -10.64 -15.45
CA LYS A 175 -8.58 -11.01 -16.49
C LYS A 175 -8.71 -9.91 -17.56
N TYR A 176 -8.78 -8.66 -17.13
CA TYR A 176 -8.92 -7.52 -18.02
C TYR A 176 -7.70 -7.38 -18.93
N VAL A 177 -6.48 -7.40 -18.38
CA VAL A 177 -5.24 -7.32 -19.16
C VAL A 177 -5.15 -8.48 -20.16
N ASP A 178 -5.43 -9.70 -19.71
CA ASP A 178 -5.37 -10.88 -20.58
C ASP A 178 -6.37 -10.80 -21.74
N GLN A 179 -7.60 -10.39 -21.47
CA GLN A 179 -8.62 -10.23 -22.50
C GLN A 179 -8.25 -9.08 -23.46
N ARG A 180 -7.84 -7.93 -22.92
CA ARG A 180 -7.61 -6.72 -23.71
C ARG A 180 -6.39 -6.85 -24.63
N LEU A 181 -5.32 -7.51 -24.18
CA LEU A 181 -4.16 -7.79 -25.04
C LEU A 181 -4.52 -8.68 -26.23
N ALA A 182 -5.38 -9.70 -26.03
CA ALA A 182 -5.89 -10.53 -27.13
C ALA A 182 -6.76 -9.73 -28.12
N GLU A 183 -7.63 -8.85 -27.62
CA GLU A 183 -8.47 -7.96 -28.45
C GLU A 183 -7.63 -7.02 -29.34
N LEU A 184 -6.47 -6.58 -28.84
CA LEU A 184 -5.51 -5.74 -29.56
C LEU A 184 -4.59 -6.53 -30.51
N GLY A 185 -4.78 -7.85 -30.65
CA GLY A 185 -4.06 -8.69 -31.61
C GLY A 185 -2.81 -9.42 -31.08
N ALA A 186 -2.52 -9.31 -29.78
CA ALA A 186 -1.41 -10.04 -29.18
C ALA A 186 -1.71 -11.56 -29.09
N GLN A 187 -0.66 -12.38 -29.19
CA GLN A 187 -0.75 -13.83 -29.09
C GLN A 187 -0.49 -14.31 -27.66
N ARG A 188 -1.49 -14.95 -27.04
CA ARG A 188 -1.31 -15.64 -25.76
C ARG A 188 -0.45 -16.90 -25.94
N ILE A 189 0.66 -16.99 -25.20
CA ILE A 189 1.59 -18.14 -25.26
C ILE A 189 1.26 -19.19 -24.19
N PHE A 190 0.70 -18.78 -23.07
CA PHE A 190 0.32 -19.66 -21.98
C PHE A 190 -0.93 -19.13 -21.28
N ASP A 191 -1.73 -20.05 -20.75
CA ASP A 191 -3.03 -19.74 -20.15
C ASP A 191 -2.93 -18.76 -18.97
N LEU A 192 -3.97 -17.95 -18.81
CA LEU A 192 -4.12 -17.00 -17.71
C LEU A 192 -4.03 -17.74 -16.37
N GLY A 193 -3.02 -17.40 -15.58
CA GLY A 193 -2.89 -17.86 -14.21
C GLY A 193 -3.86 -17.13 -13.28
N MET A 194 -4.51 -17.87 -12.39
CA MET A 194 -5.57 -17.36 -11.51
C MET A 194 -5.24 -17.65 -10.06
N GLY A 195 -4.36 -16.84 -9.47
CA GLY A 195 -3.93 -16.99 -8.08
C GLY A 195 -4.98 -16.51 -7.07
N ASP A 196 -5.10 -17.23 -5.96
CA ASP A 196 -6.07 -16.99 -4.90
C ASP A 196 -5.41 -16.87 -3.51
N ASP A 197 -5.41 -15.66 -2.95
CA ASP A 197 -4.87 -15.34 -1.64
C ASP A 197 -5.77 -15.77 -0.47
N ASP A 198 -7.00 -16.24 -0.72
CA ASP A 198 -7.84 -16.90 0.30
C ASP A 198 -7.35 -18.33 0.60
N GLY A 199 -6.77 -18.98 -0.42
CA GLY A 199 -6.17 -20.29 -0.33
C GLY A 199 -4.66 -20.22 -0.10
N ASN A 200 -3.91 -20.51 -1.16
CA ASN A 200 -2.45 -20.45 -1.14
C ASN A 200 -1.92 -19.93 -2.47
N LEU A 201 -1.82 -18.60 -2.55
CA LEU A 201 -1.32 -17.88 -3.72
C LEU A 201 0.09 -18.30 -4.16
N GLU A 202 0.95 -18.72 -3.21
CA GLU A 202 2.29 -19.22 -3.53
C GLU A 202 2.22 -20.56 -4.27
N GLU A 203 1.33 -21.45 -3.85
CA GLU A 203 1.12 -22.74 -4.51
C GLU A 203 0.55 -22.58 -5.92
N ASP A 204 -0.44 -21.69 -6.09
CA ASP A 204 -1.01 -21.37 -7.39
C ASP A 204 0.06 -20.85 -8.35
N PHE A 205 0.93 -19.95 -7.87
CA PHE A 205 2.04 -19.41 -8.65
C PHE A 205 3.05 -20.49 -9.03
N VAL A 206 3.49 -21.32 -8.08
CA VAL A 206 4.45 -22.40 -8.37
C VAL A 206 3.88 -23.39 -9.38
N SER A 207 2.62 -23.77 -9.23
CA SER A 207 1.94 -24.74 -10.12
C SER A 207 1.75 -24.18 -11.53
N TRP A 208 1.43 -22.88 -11.66
CA TRP A 208 1.36 -22.19 -12.95
C TRP A 208 2.75 -22.10 -13.60
N ARG A 209 3.75 -21.68 -12.83
CA ARG A 209 5.14 -21.48 -13.29
C ARG A 209 5.78 -22.75 -13.84
N GLU A 210 5.54 -23.89 -13.20
CA GLU A 210 6.10 -25.18 -13.63
C GLU A 210 5.54 -25.68 -14.97
N GLN A 211 4.33 -25.26 -15.33
CA GLN A 211 3.73 -25.57 -16.63
C GLN A 211 4.06 -24.49 -17.67
N PHE A 212 4.19 -23.25 -17.23
CA PHE A 212 4.54 -22.10 -18.06
C PHE A 212 5.89 -22.27 -18.76
N TRP A 213 6.96 -22.59 -18.02
CA TRP A 213 8.30 -22.67 -18.63
C TRP A 213 8.43 -23.76 -19.70
N PRO A 214 7.91 -24.99 -19.52
CA PRO A 214 7.85 -25.99 -20.60
C PRO A 214 7.12 -25.48 -21.86
N ALA A 215 6.01 -24.75 -21.70
CA ALA A 215 5.27 -24.18 -22.84
C ALA A 215 6.09 -23.11 -23.57
N VAL A 216 6.85 -22.28 -22.85
CA VAL A 216 7.81 -21.32 -23.44
C VAL A 216 8.88 -22.05 -24.22
N CYS A 217 9.47 -23.12 -23.66
CA CYS A 217 10.46 -23.94 -24.33
C CYS A 217 9.94 -24.53 -25.64
N GLU A 218 8.75 -25.12 -25.62
CA GLU A 218 8.10 -25.69 -26.81
C GLU A 218 7.83 -24.62 -27.88
N HIS A 219 7.34 -23.45 -27.47
CA HIS A 219 6.98 -22.39 -28.41
C HIS A 219 8.19 -21.73 -29.07
N PHE A 220 9.25 -21.45 -28.31
CA PHE A 220 10.46 -20.77 -28.82
C PHE A 220 11.56 -21.74 -29.26
N GLY A 221 11.38 -23.05 -29.09
CA GLY A 221 12.38 -24.05 -29.44
C GLY A 221 13.66 -23.94 -28.60
N VAL A 222 13.54 -23.53 -27.34
CA VAL A 222 14.66 -23.44 -26.40
C VAL A 222 14.64 -24.62 -25.44
N GLU A 223 15.81 -25.06 -24.98
CA GLU A 223 15.95 -26.14 -24.01
C GLU A 223 16.46 -25.59 -22.67
N ALA A 224 16.08 -26.25 -21.57
CA ALA A 224 16.64 -25.93 -20.26
C ALA A 224 18.15 -26.19 -20.27
N THR A 225 18.95 -25.21 -19.83
CA THR A 225 20.42 -25.32 -19.82
C THR A 225 20.94 -26.29 -18.75
N GLY A 226 20.07 -26.76 -17.86
CA GLY A 226 20.40 -27.72 -16.79
C GLY A 226 21.23 -27.12 -15.64
N GLU A 227 21.53 -25.82 -15.69
CA GLU A 227 22.28 -25.12 -14.64
C GLU A 227 21.34 -24.73 -13.48
N GLU A 228 21.05 -25.68 -12.58
CA GLU A 228 20.56 -25.37 -11.23
C GLU A 228 21.71 -24.78 -10.38
N SER A 229 22.20 -23.60 -10.75
CA SER A 229 23.12 -22.84 -9.89
C SER A 229 22.31 -21.84 -9.05
N SER A 230 22.65 -21.73 -7.76
CA SER A 230 22.16 -20.63 -6.92
C SER A 230 22.80 -19.35 -7.42
N ILE A 231 22.05 -18.59 -8.22
CA ILE A 231 22.52 -17.34 -8.82
C ILE A 231 22.10 -16.20 -7.91
N ARG A 232 23.09 -15.63 -7.23
CA ARG A 232 22.92 -14.36 -6.53
C ARG A 232 22.60 -13.26 -7.52
N GLN A 233 21.71 -12.36 -7.13
CA GLN A 233 21.38 -11.15 -7.86
C GLN A 233 22.23 -9.96 -7.40
N TYR A 234 22.72 -9.99 -6.16
CA TYR A 234 23.49 -8.89 -5.60
C TYR A 234 24.86 -9.32 -5.11
N GLU A 235 25.84 -8.45 -5.33
CA GLU A 235 27.18 -8.55 -4.76
C GLU A 235 27.26 -7.79 -3.43
N LEU A 236 27.85 -8.42 -2.42
CA LEU A 236 28.14 -7.80 -1.14
C LEU A 236 29.36 -6.88 -1.22
N LYS A 237 29.17 -5.62 -0.82
CA LYS A 237 30.26 -4.67 -0.56
C LYS A 237 30.23 -4.22 0.90
N VAL A 238 31.25 -4.58 1.67
CA VAL A 238 31.43 -4.13 3.05
C VAL A 238 32.21 -2.82 3.07
N HIS A 239 31.81 -1.87 3.91
CA HIS A 239 32.47 -0.56 4.04
C HIS A 239 33.09 -0.41 5.43
N SER A 240 34.40 -0.18 5.51
CA SER A 240 35.12 0.05 6.77
C SER A 240 35.11 1.51 7.21
N ASP A 241 35.24 2.44 6.26
CA ASP A 241 35.52 3.86 6.54
C ASP A 241 34.55 4.81 5.84
N LEU A 242 33.25 4.46 5.83
CA LEU A 242 32.22 5.32 5.26
C LEU A 242 31.84 6.44 6.24
N ASN A 243 31.71 7.67 5.73
CA ASN A 243 31.14 8.76 6.53
C ASN A 243 29.70 8.42 6.94
N MET A 244 29.38 8.52 8.24
CA MET A 244 28.05 8.24 8.80
C MET A 244 26.92 9.03 8.12
N ASN A 245 27.21 10.22 7.58
CA ASN A 245 26.23 11.03 6.86
C ASN A 245 25.82 10.43 5.50
N LYS A 246 26.54 9.42 5.00
CA LYS A 246 26.27 8.70 3.75
C LYS A 246 25.60 7.33 3.98
N ILE A 247 25.23 7.02 5.21
CA ILE A 247 24.61 5.75 5.60
C ILE A 247 23.12 5.99 5.81
N TYR A 248 22.30 5.13 5.21
CA TYR A 248 20.86 5.07 5.46
C TYR A 248 20.57 4.51 6.85
N THR A 249 19.60 5.10 7.52
CA THR A 249 19.23 4.83 8.92
C THR A 249 17.77 4.45 9.11
N GLY A 250 17.07 4.13 8.02
CA GLY A 250 15.66 3.74 8.01
C GLY A 250 14.80 4.50 7.00
N GLU A 251 15.35 5.54 6.36
CA GLU A 251 14.68 6.29 5.30
C GLU A 251 14.42 5.40 4.08
N LEU A 252 13.30 5.63 3.38
CA LEU A 252 12.85 4.77 2.27
C LEU A 252 13.36 5.20 0.88
N GLY A 253 13.45 6.51 0.66
CA GLY A 253 13.82 7.10 -0.62
C GLY A 253 15.15 7.83 -0.54
N ARG A 254 15.09 9.17 -0.55
CA ARG A 254 16.28 10.02 -0.48
C ARG A 254 16.97 9.87 0.88
N LEU A 255 18.29 9.69 0.87
CA LEU A 255 19.13 9.74 2.06
C LEU A 255 18.86 11.00 2.90
N LYS A 256 18.77 10.85 4.22
CA LYS A 256 18.42 11.93 5.17
C LYS A 256 17.05 12.55 4.96
N SER A 257 16.12 11.91 4.26
CA SER A 257 14.75 12.44 4.10
C SER A 257 13.98 12.51 5.41
N PHE A 258 14.21 11.59 6.35
CA PHE A 258 13.53 11.59 7.66
C PHE A 258 14.01 12.75 8.55
N GLU A 259 15.26 13.16 8.41
CA GLU A 259 15.80 14.36 9.08
C GLU A 259 15.40 15.64 8.35
N ASN A 260 15.52 15.64 7.01
CA ASN A 260 15.25 16.79 6.15
C ASN A 260 13.91 16.63 5.42
N GLN A 261 12.83 16.74 6.18
CA GLN A 261 11.46 16.60 5.72
C GLN A 261 11.08 17.77 4.80
N LYS A 262 10.72 17.46 3.54
CA LYS A 262 10.24 18.43 2.56
C LYS A 262 9.03 17.85 1.83
N PRO A 263 7.92 18.60 1.71
CA PRO A 263 6.76 18.15 0.92
C PRO A 263 7.08 18.14 -0.58
N PRO A 264 6.30 17.41 -1.42
CA PRO A 264 5.15 16.58 -1.04
C PRO A 264 5.55 15.30 -0.29
N PHE A 265 4.62 14.79 0.53
CA PHE A 265 4.81 13.54 1.27
C PHE A 265 3.92 12.44 0.69
N ASP A 266 4.53 11.29 0.41
CA ASP A 266 3.93 10.15 -0.30
C ASP A 266 4.61 8.83 0.16
N SER A 267 4.37 7.73 -0.56
CA SER A 267 4.97 6.42 -0.25
C SER A 267 6.50 6.41 -0.32
N LYS A 268 7.11 7.22 -1.20
CA LYS A 268 8.58 7.31 -1.37
C LYS A 268 9.21 8.32 -0.40
N ASN A 269 8.43 9.29 0.09
CA ASN A 269 8.83 10.31 1.04
C ASN A 269 7.76 10.50 2.14
N PRO A 270 7.68 9.61 3.14
CA PRO A 270 6.65 9.71 4.17
C PRO A 270 6.93 10.87 5.14
N PHE A 271 5.87 11.42 5.72
CA PHE A 271 5.92 12.44 6.76
C PHE A 271 6.12 11.81 8.14
N LEU A 272 7.06 12.30 8.93
CA LEU A 272 7.28 11.85 10.31
C LEU A 272 6.32 12.57 11.25
N ALA A 273 5.10 12.05 11.36
CA ALA A 273 4.05 12.60 12.22
C ALA A 273 4.32 12.32 13.70
N PRO A 274 4.39 13.34 14.57
CA PRO A 274 4.40 13.15 16.01
C PRO A 274 3.13 12.48 16.52
N VAL A 275 3.27 11.50 17.41
CA VAL A 275 2.14 10.88 18.12
C VAL A 275 1.76 11.77 19.30
N THR A 276 0.58 12.38 19.22
CA THR A 276 0.06 13.29 20.26
C THR A 276 -0.80 12.56 21.28
N VAL A 277 -1.53 11.53 20.84
CA VAL A 277 -2.35 10.68 21.70
C VAL A 277 -2.07 9.22 21.36
N ASN A 278 -1.92 8.40 22.39
CA ASN A 278 -1.98 6.95 22.29
C ASN A 278 -2.65 6.40 23.54
N ARG A 279 -3.90 5.94 23.41
CA ARG A 279 -4.70 5.49 24.56
C ARG A 279 -5.43 4.20 24.26
N LYS A 280 -5.56 3.36 25.28
CA LYS A 280 -6.35 2.13 25.22
C LYS A 280 -7.85 2.47 25.10
N LEU A 281 -8.53 1.86 24.14
CA LEU A 281 -9.96 2.01 23.93
C LEU A 281 -10.78 1.04 24.78
N ASN A 282 -10.37 -0.24 24.84
CA ASN A 282 -11.13 -1.25 25.58
C ASN A 282 -10.78 -1.26 27.08
N LYS A 283 -11.81 -1.35 27.93
CA LYS A 283 -11.66 -1.37 29.39
C LYS A 283 -11.53 -2.78 29.97
N ALA A 284 -11.91 -3.81 29.22
CA ALA A 284 -11.75 -5.21 29.59
C ALA A 284 -11.56 -6.12 28.37
N GLY A 285 -11.33 -7.41 28.64
CA GLY A 285 -10.93 -8.42 27.65
C GLY A 285 -9.41 -8.44 27.43
N ASP A 286 -8.94 -9.55 26.83
CA ASP A 286 -7.50 -9.84 26.71
C ASP A 286 -6.84 -9.08 25.53
N ARG A 287 -7.63 -8.63 24.56
CA ARG A 287 -7.14 -7.85 23.41
C ARG A 287 -6.82 -6.41 23.82
N HIS A 288 -5.90 -5.78 23.09
CA HIS A 288 -5.58 -4.36 23.27
C HIS A 288 -6.04 -3.56 22.04
N LEU A 289 -7.10 -2.78 22.19
CA LEU A 289 -7.56 -1.82 21.18
C LEU A 289 -7.01 -0.45 21.54
N MET A 290 -6.51 0.29 20.55
CA MET A 290 -5.85 1.58 20.75
C MET A 290 -6.41 2.64 19.80
N HIS A 291 -6.44 3.86 20.32
CA HIS A 291 -6.70 5.10 19.59
C HIS A 291 -5.43 5.92 19.57
N LEU A 292 -4.97 6.26 18.37
CA LEU A 292 -3.80 7.10 18.15
C LEU A 292 -4.19 8.37 17.41
N GLU A 293 -3.48 9.46 17.69
CA GLU A 293 -3.58 10.72 16.97
C GLU A 293 -2.18 11.12 16.48
N LEU A 294 -2.10 11.41 15.18
CA LEU A 294 -0.88 11.77 14.47
C LEU A 294 -0.98 13.22 14.02
N ASP A 295 -0.10 14.07 14.56
CA ASP A 295 -0.02 15.49 14.20
C ASP A 295 0.61 15.66 12.82
N ILE A 296 -0.12 16.31 11.92
CA ILE A 296 0.33 16.61 10.55
C ILE A 296 0.48 18.12 10.30
N THR A 297 0.52 18.93 11.36
CA THR A 297 0.71 20.38 11.26
C THR A 297 1.94 20.72 10.42
N GLY A 298 1.78 21.62 9.44
CA GLY A 298 2.87 22.09 8.58
C GLY A 298 3.31 21.10 7.48
N SER A 299 2.77 19.88 7.45
CA SER A 299 3.08 18.88 6.40
C SER A 299 2.46 19.23 5.04
N LYS A 300 1.39 20.05 5.04
CA LYS A 300 0.51 20.31 3.88
C LYS A 300 -0.24 19.08 3.35
N ILE A 301 -0.22 17.97 4.09
CA ILE A 301 -1.04 16.79 3.78
C ILE A 301 -2.52 17.17 3.86
N ARG A 302 -3.30 16.64 2.93
CA ARG A 302 -4.76 16.76 2.91
C ARG A 302 -5.36 15.37 2.88
N TYR A 303 -6.47 15.21 3.58
CA TYR A 303 -7.23 13.98 3.62
C TYR A 303 -8.72 14.31 3.75
N GLU A 304 -9.56 13.35 3.42
CA GLU A 304 -11.01 13.39 3.68
C GLU A 304 -11.41 12.16 4.51
N SER A 305 -12.57 12.24 5.17
CA SER A 305 -13.10 11.08 5.90
C SER A 305 -13.25 9.88 4.94
N GLY A 306 -12.83 8.71 5.40
CA GLY A 306 -12.83 7.47 4.60
C GLY A 306 -11.55 7.22 3.80
N ASP A 307 -10.60 8.15 3.78
CA ASP A 307 -9.22 7.87 3.33
C ASP A 307 -8.49 6.90 4.26
N HIS A 308 -7.35 6.41 3.78
CA HIS A 308 -6.45 5.55 4.54
C HIS A 308 -5.16 6.28 4.88
N VAL A 309 -4.66 6.04 6.09
CA VAL A 309 -3.29 6.38 6.47
C VAL A 309 -2.43 5.13 6.39
N ALA A 310 -1.35 5.22 5.62
CA ALA A 310 -0.34 4.18 5.52
C ALA A 310 0.83 4.53 6.45
N VAL A 311 1.30 3.54 7.19
CA VAL A 311 2.34 3.70 8.19
C VAL A 311 3.48 2.74 7.91
N TYR A 312 4.72 3.23 7.93
CA TYR A 312 5.92 2.39 7.85
C TYR A 312 6.39 2.01 9.25
N PRO A 313 6.20 0.74 9.67
CA PRO A 313 6.60 0.31 11.00
C PRO A 313 8.08 -0.10 11.03
N ILE A 314 8.53 -0.54 12.20
CA ILE A 314 9.85 -1.19 12.36
C ILE A 314 9.67 -2.54 13.05
N ASN A 315 10.53 -3.49 12.75
CA ASN A 315 10.55 -4.78 13.42
C ASN A 315 11.01 -4.67 14.87
N ASP A 316 10.61 -5.64 15.70
CA ASP A 316 11.04 -5.69 17.10
C ASP A 316 12.56 -5.90 17.19
N SER A 317 13.25 -5.05 17.95
CA SER A 317 14.69 -5.18 18.19
C SER A 317 15.09 -6.55 18.73
N VAL A 318 14.21 -7.23 19.48
CA VAL A 318 14.47 -8.56 20.03
C VAL A 318 14.62 -9.60 18.93
N ILE A 319 13.72 -9.62 17.94
CA ILE A 319 13.80 -10.57 16.82
C ILE A 319 15.04 -10.27 15.94
N VAL A 320 15.33 -8.99 15.72
CA VAL A 320 16.50 -8.55 14.93
C VAL A 320 17.80 -8.99 15.59
N ASN A 321 17.96 -8.71 16.89
CA ASN A 321 19.13 -9.14 17.66
C ASN A 321 19.29 -10.65 17.65
N ARG A 322 18.18 -11.38 17.84
CA ARG A 322 18.20 -12.84 17.88
C ARG A 322 18.64 -13.47 16.55
N ILE A 323 18.25 -12.89 15.41
CA ILE A 323 18.76 -13.33 14.09
C ILE A 323 20.28 -13.16 14.02
N GLY A 324 20.80 -12.01 14.45
CA GLY A 324 22.26 -11.76 14.50
C GLY A 324 22.98 -12.76 15.41
N GLU A 325 22.42 -13.05 16.59
CA GLU A 325 22.96 -14.05 17.53
C GLU A 325 22.99 -15.46 16.93
N VAL A 326 21.89 -15.92 16.33
CA VAL A 326 21.79 -17.28 15.76
C VAL A 326 22.74 -17.47 14.57
N LEU A 327 22.94 -16.42 13.76
CA LEU A 327 23.86 -16.45 12.63
C LEU A 327 25.32 -16.11 13.02
N GLY A 328 25.55 -15.58 14.23
CA GLY A 328 26.88 -15.19 14.70
C GLY A 328 27.47 -13.99 13.96
N VAL A 329 26.64 -13.00 13.58
CA VAL A 329 27.06 -11.85 12.77
C VAL A 329 26.96 -10.52 13.52
N ASP A 330 27.94 -9.64 13.29
CA ASP A 330 27.88 -8.24 13.72
C ASP A 330 26.86 -7.45 12.86
N LEU A 331 25.71 -7.17 13.46
CA LEU A 331 24.61 -6.46 12.80
C LEU A 331 24.93 -4.98 12.50
N ASP A 332 25.93 -4.40 13.14
CA ASP A 332 26.31 -3.00 12.95
C ASP A 332 27.33 -2.81 11.80
N THR A 333 27.68 -3.90 11.12
CA THR A 333 28.47 -3.87 9.88
C THR A 333 27.75 -3.08 8.79
N VAL A 334 28.44 -2.09 8.21
CA VAL A 334 27.92 -1.26 7.11
C VAL A 334 28.18 -1.94 5.77
N ILE A 335 27.11 -2.15 5.00
CA ILE A 335 27.14 -2.89 3.74
C ILE A 335 26.38 -2.19 2.60
N SER A 336 26.61 -2.67 1.39
CA SER A 336 25.76 -2.44 0.22
C SER A 336 25.62 -3.74 -0.55
N LEU A 337 24.40 -4.01 -1.01
CA LEU A 337 24.10 -5.10 -1.93
C LEU A 337 23.90 -4.50 -3.31
N ASN A 338 24.91 -4.61 -4.19
CA ASN A 338 24.89 -3.99 -5.52
C ASN A 338 24.39 -5.01 -6.53
N ASN A 339 23.43 -4.63 -7.37
CA ASN A 339 22.90 -5.54 -8.38
C ASN A 339 24.00 -5.91 -9.37
N LEU A 340 24.17 -7.22 -9.63
CA LEU A 340 25.12 -7.73 -10.62
C LEU A 340 24.73 -7.32 -12.05
N ASP A 341 23.45 -7.03 -12.28
CA ASP A 341 22.98 -6.38 -13.50
C ASP A 341 23.18 -4.86 -13.40
N GLU A 342 24.32 -4.37 -13.91
CA GLU A 342 24.69 -2.95 -13.91
C GLU A 342 23.67 -2.06 -14.63
N GLU A 343 22.87 -2.62 -15.55
CA GLU A 343 21.87 -1.89 -16.34
C GLU A 343 20.48 -1.92 -15.69
N SER A 344 20.29 -2.66 -14.59
CA SER A 344 19.06 -2.64 -13.80
C SER A 344 18.83 -1.27 -13.16
N ASN A 345 17.57 -0.80 -13.14
CA ASN A 345 17.21 0.42 -12.38
C ASN A 345 17.24 0.15 -10.87
N LYS A 346 16.96 -1.11 -10.47
CA LYS A 346 16.98 -1.56 -9.09
C LYS A 346 18.42 -1.89 -8.67
N LYS A 347 19.20 -0.85 -8.36
CA LYS A 347 20.62 -0.95 -7.98
C LYS A 347 20.86 -1.74 -6.68
N HIS A 348 19.89 -1.72 -5.78
CA HIS A 348 19.95 -2.36 -4.46
C HIS A 348 18.60 -2.99 -4.12
N PRO A 349 18.56 -4.03 -3.25
CA PRO A 349 17.30 -4.62 -2.81
C PRO A 349 16.53 -3.67 -1.88
N PHE A 350 17.25 -2.83 -1.13
CA PHE A 350 16.76 -1.81 -0.21
C PHE A 350 17.78 -0.65 -0.13
N PRO A 351 17.44 0.49 0.51
CA PRO A 351 18.34 1.65 0.57
C PRO A 351 19.74 1.29 1.13
N CYS A 352 20.78 1.57 0.33
CA CYS A 352 22.19 1.28 0.63
C CYS A 352 23.05 2.52 0.38
N PRO A 353 24.20 2.69 1.07
CA PRO A 353 24.74 1.82 2.13
C PRO A 353 23.94 1.88 3.44
N THR A 354 23.85 0.76 4.16
CA THR A 354 23.14 0.64 5.45
C THR A 354 23.75 -0.46 6.31
N THR A 355 23.38 -0.57 7.59
CA THR A 355 23.79 -1.71 8.43
C THR A 355 22.82 -2.87 8.28
N TYR A 356 23.26 -4.10 8.60
CA TYR A 356 22.33 -5.24 8.69
C TYR A 356 21.22 -4.99 9.71
N ARG A 357 21.54 -4.36 10.85
CA ARG A 357 20.56 -3.97 11.87
C ARG A 357 19.47 -3.10 11.29
N THR A 358 19.85 -2.04 10.57
CA THR A 358 18.90 -1.12 9.93
C THR A 358 18.08 -1.82 8.85
N ALA A 359 18.71 -2.66 8.02
CA ALA A 359 18.00 -3.45 7.00
C ALA A 359 16.94 -4.37 7.61
N LEU A 360 17.30 -5.16 8.62
CA LEU A 360 16.38 -6.07 9.31
C LEU A 360 15.31 -5.34 10.14
N THR A 361 15.59 -4.12 10.57
CA THR A 361 14.64 -3.34 11.39
C THR A 361 13.64 -2.58 10.53
N HIS A 362 14.06 -1.99 9.41
CA HIS A 362 13.25 -1.04 8.63
C HIS A 362 12.85 -1.54 7.24
N TYR A 363 13.64 -2.42 6.61
CA TYR A 363 13.50 -2.67 5.18
C TYR A 363 13.03 -4.07 4.82
N LEU A 364 13.23 -5.05 5.71
CA LEU A 364 12.97 -6.46 5.44
C LEU A 364 11.84 -7.00 6.32
N ASP A 365 11.01 -7.87 5.74
CA ASP A 365 10.04 -8.64 6.49
C ASP A 365 10.69 -9.90 7.05
N ILE A 366 10.75 -9.96 8.38
CA ILE A 366 11.30 -11.08 9.13
C ILE A 366 10.23 -11.79 9.97
N THR A 367 8.96 -11.48 9.74
CA THR A 367 7.84 -11.92 10.58
C THR A 367 6.80 -12.75 9.84
N ASN A 368 6.63 -12.53 8.55
CA ASN A 368 5.77 -13.39 7.74
C ASN A 368 6.47 -14.72 7.42
N PRO A 369 5.70 -15.79 7.15
CA PRO A 369 6.27 -17.05 6.72
C PRO A 369 7.08 -16.92 5.42
N PRO A 370 8.35 -17.37 5.38
CA PRO A 370 9.18 -17.30 4.17
C PRO A 370 8.58 -18.09 3.01
N ARG A 371 8.67 -17.54 1.80
CA ARG A 371 8.20 -18.17 0.55
C ARG A 371 9.06 -19.38 0.16
N THR A 372 8.53 -20.24 -0.71
CA THR A 372 9.19 -21.49 -1.12
C THR A 372 10.57 -21.26 -1.75
N ASN A 373 10.73 -20.22 -2.57
CA ASN A 373 12.02 -19.86 -3.17
C ASN A 373 13.07 -19.48 -2.12
N VAL A 374 12.67 -18.82 -1.03
CA VAL A 374 13.59 -18.49 0.07
C VAL A 374 14.08 -19.77 0.73
N LEU A 375 13.18 -20.73 0.99
CA LEU A 375 13.57 -22.02 1.56
C LEU A 375 14.48 -22.82 0.62
N TYR A 376 14.17 -22.83 -0.68
CA TYR A 376 14.99 -23.49 -1.70
C TYR A 376 16.43 -22.96 -1.70
N GLU A 377 16.59 -21.63 -1.81
CA GLU A 377 17.91 -20.99 -1.89
C GLU A 377 18.69 -21.12 -0.57
N LEU A 378 18.00 -21.12 0.58
CA LEU A 378 18.64 -21.29 1.88
C LEU A 378 19.05 -22.73 2.17
N ALA A 379 18.42 -23.74 1.54
CA ALA A 379 18.69 -25.15 1.80
C ALA A 379 20.15 -25.54 1.57
N GLN A 380 20.87 -24.86 0.68
CA GLN A 380 22.30 -25.10 0.44
C GLN A 380 23.20 -24.80 1.66
N TYR A 381 22.70 -24.01 2.62
CA TYR A 381 23.42 -23.62 3.83
C TYR A 381 23.07 -24.46 5.06
N ALA A 382 22.21 -25.48 4.91
CA ALA A 382 21.96 -26.47 5.94
C ALA A 382 23.01 -27.58 5.84
N THR A 383 23.79 -27.79 6.91
CA THR A 383 24.85 -28.81 6.93
C THR A 383 24.32 -30.20 7.28
N ASP A 384 23.15 -30.30 7.93
CA ASP A 384 22.45 -31.58 8.12
C ASP A 384 21.71 -31.95 6.82
N PRO A 385 22.02 -33.09 6.19
CA PRO A 385 21.32 -33.54 4.98
C PRO A 385 19.81 -33.67 5.15
N THR A 386 19.33 -33.97 6.37
CA THR A 386 17.90 -34.12 6.65
C THR A 386 17.18 -32.78 6.61
N GLU A 387 17.77 -31.75 7.22
CA GLU A 387 17.24 -30.38 7.20
C GLU A 387 17.28 -29.81 5.77
N GLN A 388 18.40 -30.02 5.07
CA GLN A 388 18.57 -29.62 3.67
C GLN A 388 17.50 -30.24 2.76
N GLU A 389 17.30 -31.56 2.84
CA GLU A 389 16.31 -32.26 2.02
C GLU A 389 14.88 -31.82 2.35
N ASN A 390 14.55 -31.64 3.64
CA ASN A 390 13.24 -31.12 4.04
C ASN A 390 12.97 -29.73 3.48
N MET A 391 13.96 -28.83 3.47
CA MET A 391 13.82 -27.49 2.90
C MET A 391 13.61 -27.54 1.38
N ARG A 392 14.38 -28.37 0.66
CA ARG A 392 14.19 -28.58 -0.78
C ARG A 392 12.83 -29.19 -1.11
N LYS A 393 12.40 -30.16 -0.30
CA LYS A 393 11.09 -30.80 -0.44
C LYS A 393 9.95 -29.81 -0.26
N MET A 394 10.01 -28.95 0.75
CA MET A 394 9.02 -27.87 0.95
C MET A 394 8.94 -26.89 -0.22
N ALA A 395 10.01 -26.76 -1.01
CA ALA A 395 10.03 -25.90 -2.18
C ALA A 395 9.61 -26.59 -3.49
N SER A 396 9.38 -27.90 -3.47
CA SER A 396 8.90 -28.67 -4.62
C SER A 396 7.38 -28.56 -4.77
N SER A 397 6.89 -28.79 -5.99
CA SER A 397 5.45 -28.93 -6.27
C SER A 397 4.86 -30.31 -5.95
N SER A 398 5.67 -31.24 -5.42
CA SER A 398 5.17 -32.55 -5.01
C SER A 398 4.05 -32.41 -3.97
N PRO A 399 3.01 -33.27 -4.01
CA PRO A 399 1.93 -33.23 -3.01
C PRO A 399 2.45 -33.30 -1.57
N GLU A 400 3.48 -34.12 -1.32
CA GLU A 400 4.09 -34.26 0.00
C GLU A 400 4.88 -33.01 0.40
N GLY A 401 5.57 -32.36 -0.54
CA GLY A 401 6.31 -31.11 -0.33
C GLY A 401 5.37 -29.95 0.01
N LYS A 402 4.30 -29.79 -0.78
CA LYS A 402 3.25 -28.80 -0.56
C LYS A 402 2.56 -28.98 0.80
N ALA A 403 2.18 -30.21 1.14
CA ALA A 403 1.58 -30.50 2.44
C ALA A 403 2.53 -30.21 3.61
N LEU A 404 3.83 -30.48 3.44
CA LEU A 404 4.84 -30.16 4.45
C LEU A 404 5.01 -28.64 4.60
N TYR A 405 5.12 -27.89 3.51
CA TYR A 405 5.20 -26.43 3.55
C TYR A 405 3.95 -25.81 4.19
N GLN A 406 2.76 -26.25 3.78
CA GLN A 406 1.50 -25.79 4.35
C GLN A 406 1.45 -26.02 5.86
N SER A 407 1.73 -27.25 6.32
CA SER A 407 1.62 -27.60 7.73
C SER A 407 2.74 -27.01 8.61
N TRP A 408 3.99 -27.10 8.16
CA TRP A 408 5.17 -26.74 8.94
C TRP A 408 5.50 -25.25 8.86
N VAL A 409 5.25 -24.58 7.74
CA VAL A 409 5.56 -23.15 7.57
C VAL A 409 4.34 -22.28 7.79
N LEU A 410 3.28 -22.47 6.99
CA LEU A 410 2.12 -21.58 6.97
C LEU A 410 1.22 -21.74 8.19
N ASP A 411 0.69 -22.94 8.40
CA ASP A 411 -0.22 -23.30 9.50
C ASP A 411 0.40 -23.09 10.88
N SER A 412 1.71 -23.28 10.97
CA SER A 412 2.48 -23.08 12.20
C SER A 412 2.97 -21.63 12.34
N CYS A 413 2.75 -20.79 11.33
CA CYS A 413 3.16 -19.39 11.25
C CYS A 413 4.65 -19.17 11.58
N ARG A 414 5.53 -20.03 11.04
CA ARG A 414 6.97 -19.94 11.27
C ARG A 414 7.56 -18.80 10.45
N ASN A 415 8.05 -17.78 11.14
CA ASN A 415 8.87 -16.73 10.54
C ASN A 415 10.32 -17.20 10.32
N ILE A 416 11.16 -16.38 9.68
CA ILE A 416 12.55 -16.75 9.37
C ILE A 416 13.36 -17.11 10.62
N LEU A 417 13.18 -16.39 11.74
CA LEU A 417 13.89 -16.72 12.97
C LEU A 417 13.48 -18.10 13.50
N ALA A 418 12.18 -18.41 13.50
CA ALA A 418 11.70 -19.71 13.95
C ALA A 418 12.28 -20.86 13.10
N ILE A 419 12.47 -20.65 11.79
CA ILE A 419 13.10 -21.64 10.91
C ILE A 419 14.60 -21.79 11.23
N LEU A 420 15.33 -20.69 11.46
CA LEU A 420 16.76 -20.73 11.84
C LEU A 420 17.00 -21.39 13.21
N GLU A 421 16.02 -21.30 14.11
CA GLU A 421 16.04 -21.96 15.42
C GLU A 421 15.63 -23.45 15.34
N ASP A 422 14.60 -23.78 14.57
CA ASP A 422 14.09 -25.15 14.41
C ASP A 422 14.98 -26.00 13.48
N PHE A 423 15.80 -25.37 12.63
CA PHE A 423 16.87 -26.00 11.83
C PHE A 423 18.25 -25.47 12.25
N PRO A 424 18.86 -26.02 13.33
CA PRO A 424 20.13 -25.52 13.85
C PRO A 424 21.31 -25.65 12.88
N SER A 425 21.25 -26.55 11.88
CA SER A 425 22.32 -26.69 10.89
C SER A 425 22.26 -25.60 9.80
N LEU A 426 21.14 -24.89 9.68
CA LEU A 426 20.95 -23.81 8.73
C LEU A 426 21.68 -22.54 9.19
N ARG A 427 22.83 -22.26 8.55
CA ARG A 427 23.67 -21.10 8.86
C ARG A 427 24.03 -20.30 7.59
N PRO A 428 23.03 -19.64 6.97
CA PRO A 428 23.27 -18.86 5.76
C PRO A 428 24.06 -17.57 6.05
N PRO A 429 24.85 -17.08 5.08
CA PRO A 429 25.38 -15.72 5.11
C PRO A 429 24.25 -14.69 5.23
N ILE A 430 24.38 -13.76 6.17
CA ILE A 430 23.32 -12.77 6.46
C ILE A 430 23.01 -11.87 5.27
N ASP A 431 23.99 -11.61 4.39
CA ASP A 431 23.84 -10.77 3.22
C ASP A 431 22.98 -11.44 2.15
N HIS A 432 23.15 -12.75 1.96
CA HIS A 432 22.28 -13.52 1.08
C HIS A 432 20.88 -13.64 1.69
N LEU A 433 20.76 -13.81 3.01
CA LEU A 433 19.46 -13.76 3.67
C LEU A 433 18.75 -12.41 3.45
N CYS A 434 19.47 -11.30 3.59
CA CYS A 434 18.94 -9.95 3.36
C CYS A 434 18.51 -9.73 1.90
N GLU A 435 19.17 -10.39 0.94
CA GLU A 435 18.79 -10.37 -0.47
C GLU A 435 17.49 -11.17 -0.74
N LEU A 436 17.29 -12.29 -0.04
CA LEU A 436 16.16 -13.19 -0.26
C LEU A 436 14.87 -12.75 0.46
N LEU A 437 14.99 -12.08 1.61
CA LEU A 437 13.82 -11.68 2.39
C LEU A 437 13.01 -10.58 1.67
N PRO A 438 11.67 -10.66 1.69
CA PRO A 438 10.83 -9.66 1.07
C PRO A 438 10.91 -8.32 1.81
N ARG A 439 10.48 -7.24 1.14
CA ARG A 439 10.49 -5.89 1.72
C ARG A 439 9.42 -5.72 2.79
N LEU A 440 9.77 -5.02 3.87
CA LEU A 440 8.82 -4.62 4.90
C LEU A 440 7.82 -3.60 4.33
N GLN A 441 6.55 -3.99 4.31
CA GLN A 441 5.48 -3.17 3.72
C GLN A 441 4.92 -2.12 4.69
N ALA A 442 4.35 -1.05 4.14
CA ALA A 442 3.49 -0.15 4.93
C ALA A 442 2.21 -0.88 5.36
N ARG A 443 1.65 -0.49 6.51
CA ARG A 443 0.34 -0.99 6.99
C ARG A 443 -0.68 0.13 6.91
N TYR A 444 -1.83 -0.17 6.32
CA TYR A 444 -2.92 0.77 6.10
C TYR A 444 -3.92 0.71 7.25
N TYR A 445 -4.42 1.89 7.65
CA TYR A 445 -5.50 2.05 8.60
C TYR A 445 -6.53 3.03 8.04
N SER A 446 -7.81 2.73 8.18
CA SER A 446 -8.88 3.68 7.84
C SER A 446 -8.84 4.85 8.82
N ILE A 447 -8.82 6.09 8.30
CA ILE A 447 -8.71 7.28 9.12
C ILE A 447 -9.97 7.46 9.96
N ALA A 448 -9.80 7.61 11.27
CA ALA A 448 -10.88 7.70 12.25
C ALA A 448 -11.23 9.13 12.68
N SER A 449 -10.86 10.12 11.85
CA SER A 449 -11.20 11.54 12.01
C SER A 449 -11.72 12.15 10.73
N SER A 450 -12.48 13.25 10.85
CA SER A 450 -12.81 14.12 9.71
C SER A 450 -11.85 15.30 9.62
N SER A 451 -11.38 15.60 8.41
CA SER A 451 -10.53 16.78 8.16
C SER A 451 -11.28 18.11 8.32
N LYS A 452 -12.62 18.10 8.34
CA LYS A 452 -13.42 19.29 8.66
C LYS A 452 -13.36 19.66 10.15
N VAL A 453 -13.08 18.67 11.02
CA VAL A 453 -12.98 18.84 12.48
C VAL A 453 -11.53 18.82 12.95
N HIS A 454 -10.70 17.96 12.36
CA HIS A 454 -9.30 17.74 12.71
C HIS A 454 -8.39 17.90 11.49
N PRO A 455 -8.29 19.10 10.88
CA PRO A 455 -7.53 19.29 9.64
C PRO A 455 -6.03 18.96 9.78
N ASP A 456 -5.48 19.14 10.98
CA ASP A 456 -4.07 18.91 11.30
C ASP A 456 -3.81 17.62 12.11
N SER A 457 -4.79 16.73 12.27
CA SER A 457 -4.63 15.49 13.06
C SER A 457 -5.32 14.28 12.43
N ILE A 458 -4.54 13.22 12.19
CA ILE A 458 -5.04 11.95 11.65
C ILE A 458 -5.22 10.96 12.80
N HIS A 459 -6.44 10.40 12.93
CA HIS A 459 -6.74 9.44 13.98
C HIS A 459 -6.69 8.01 13.44
N ILE A 460 -6.17 7.08 14.25
CA ILE A 460 -6.13 5.64 13.96
C ILE A 460 -6.85 4.88 15.07
N CYS A 461 -7.74 3.97 14.68
CA CYS A 461 -8.33 2.97 15.55
C CYS A 461 -7.84 1.58 15.12
N ALA A 462 -7.12 0.89 16.00
CA ALA A 462 -6.50 -0.39 15.67
C ALA A 462 -6.58 -1.39 16.85
N VAL A 463 -6.53 -2.67 16.52
CA VAL A 463 -6.35 -3.76 17.50
C VAL A 463 -4.92 -4.29 17.40
N VAL A 464 -4.28 -4.48 18.55
CA VAL A 464 -2.94 -5.08 18.62
C VAL A 464 -3.04 -6.55 18.27
N VAL A 465 -2.25 -6.96 17.27
CA VAL A 465 -2.14 -8.36 16.85
C VAL A 465 -1.05 -9.04 17.69
N GLU A 466 -1.46 -10.03 18.45
CA GLU A 466 -0.61 -10.89 19.27
C GLU A 466 -1.32 -12.24 19.41
N TYR A 467 -0.64 -13.32 19.07
CA TYR A 467 -1.23 -14.68 19.11
C TYR A 467 -0.16 -15.75 19.33
N GLU A 468 -0.56 -16.85 19.97
CA GLU A 468 0.28 -18.02 20.13
C GLU A 468 0.17 -18.93 18.90
N THR A 469 1.30 -19.37 18.38
CA THR A 469 1.39 -20.27 17.22
C THR A 469 1.25 -21.73 17.66
N LYS A 470 0.99 -22.64 16.71
CA LYS A 470 1.01 -24.10 16.97
C LYS A 470 2.36 -24.61 17.52
N THR A 471 3.42 -23.82 17.39
CA THR A 471 4.77 -24.13 17.90
C THR A 471 5.01 -23.67 19.34
N GLY A 472 4.02 -23.01 19.98
CA GLY A 472 4.18 -22.42 21.32
C GLY A 472 4.90 -21.07 21.33
N ARG A 473 5.31 -20.55 20.16
CA ARG A 473 5.88 -19.20 20.02
C ARG A 473 4.76 -18.15 19.99
N VAL A 474 5.03 -16.96 20.52
CA VAL A 474 4.11 -15.81 20.44
C VAL A 474 4.52 -14.91 19.27
N ASN A 475 3.66 -14.84 18.26
CA ASN A 475 3.83 -13.91 17.13
C ASN A 475 3.16 -12.57 17.45
N LYS A 476 3.87 -11.49 17.13
CA LYS A 476 3.44 -10.10 17.33
C LYS A 476 3.33 -9.41 15.98
N GLY A 477 2.18 -8.80 15.69
CA GLY A 477 2.04 -7.98 14.49
C GLY A 477 2.95 -6.76 14.54
N VAL A 478 3.77 -6.59 13.52
CA VAL A 478 4.84 -5.58 13.45
C VAL A 478 4.30 -4.17 13.71
N ALA A 479 3.39 -3.71 12.83
CA ALA A 479 2.89 -2.33 12.90
C ALA A 479 2.12 -2.03 14.19
N THR A 480 1.27 -2.95 14.63
CA THR A 480 0.42 -2.68 15.80
C THR A 480 1.20 -2.69 17.11
N ASN A 481 2.19 -3.57 17.26
CA ASN A 481 3.04 -3.57 18.46
C ASN A 481 4.01 -2.38 18.46
N TRP A 482 4.50 -2.00 17.30
CA TRP A 482 5.30 -0.78 17.16
C TRP A 482 4.49 0.48 17.45
N LEU A 483 3.27 0.62 16.94
CA LEU A 483 2.39 1.75 17.27
C LEU A 483 2.00 1.77 18.75
N LYS A 484 1.73 0.60 19.35
CA LYS A 484 1.44 0.48 20.80
C LYS A 484 2.58 1.03 21.67
N SER A 485 3.83 0.93 21.24
CA SER A 485 4.98 1.45 22.01
C SER A 485 5.21 2.96 21.84
N LYS A 486 4.53 3.62 20.89
CA LYS A 486 4.63 5.07 20.66
C LYS A 486 3.78 5.83 21.67
N MET A 487 4.27 5.93 22.90
CA MET A 487 3.62 6.74 23.94
C MET A 487 4.07 8.20 23.84
N PRO A 488 3.15 9.18 23.90
CA PRO A 488 3.50 10.57 24.10
C PRO A 488 4.26 10.74 25.42
N THR A 489 5.38 11.47 25.41
CA THR A 489 6.20 11.73 26.59
C THR A 489 6.38 13.23 26.80
N ASP A 490 6.24 13.69 28.05
CA ASP A 490 6.38 15.11 28.42
C ASP A 490 7.85 15.59 28.46
N ASN A 491 8.80 14.69 28.21
CA ASN A 491 10.24 14.95 28.26
C ASN A 491 10.82 15.65 27.01
N GLY A 492 9.95 16.15 26.12
CA GLY A 492 10.34 16.86 24.90
C GLY A 492 10.75 15.97 23.72
N HIS A 493 10.94 14.65 23.90
CA HIS A 493 11.13 13.73 22.79
C HIS A 493 9.76 13.31 22.24
N LYS A 494 9.41 13.77 21.04
CA LYS A 494 8.16 13.38 20.39
C LYS A 494 8.36 12.05 19.66
N ALA A 495 7.66 11.01 20.09
CA ALA A 495 7.60 9.76 19.34
C ALA A 495 6.99 10.03 17.96
N THR A 496 7.71 9.72 16.88
CA THR A 496 7.23 9.94 15.51
C THR A 496 6.89 8.64 14.79
N VAL A 497 6.04 8.78 13.78
CA VAL A 497 5.55 7.72 12.90
C VAL A 497 5.67 8.17 11.45
N PRO A 498 6.49 7.51 10.60
CA PRO A 498 6.52 7.80 9.17
C PRO A 498 5.21 7.33 8.51
N MET A 499 4.47 8.27 7.94
CA MET A 499 3.15 8.03 7.36
C MET A 499 2.89 8.81 6.07
N TYR A 500 1.92 8.35 5.30
CA TYR A 500 1.37 9.08 4.14
C TYR A 500 -0.12 8.74 3.98
N ILE A 501 -0.83 9.52 3.17
CA ILE A 501 -2.25 9.32 2.88
C ILE A 501 -2.44 8.63 1.54
N ARG A 502 -3.29 7.59 1.54
CA ARG A 502 -3.82 7.00 0.31
C ARG A 502 -5.30 7.34 0.21
N LYS A 503 -5.65 8.03 -0.87
CA LYS A 503 -7.05 8.40 -1.14
C LYS A 503 -7.88 7.14 -1.41
N SER A 504 -9.14 7.18 -0.99
CA SER A 504 -10.11 6.13 -1.31
C SER A 504 -11.35 6.70 -2.00
N GLN A 505 -12.20 5.81 -2.50
CA GLN A 505 -13.54 6.16 -3.02
C GLN A 505 -14.62 6.13 -1.91
N PHE A 506 -14.25 5.72 -0.68
CA PHE A 506 -15.17 5.62 0.45
C PHE A 506 -15.46 7.01 1.01
N ARG A 507 -16.63 7.56 0.67
CA ARG A 507 -17.01 8.95 0.99
C ARG A 507 -18.44 9.06 1.51
N LEU A 508 -18.67 10.13 2.25
CA LEU A 508 -20.03 10.60 2.49
C LEU A 508 -20.67 11.06 1.17
N PRO A 509 -22.01 10.94 1.03
CA PRO A 509 -22.73 11.55 -0.09
C PRO A 509 -22.50 13.06 -0.14
N PHE A 510 -22.34 13.62 -1.34
CA PHE A 510 -22.17 15.06 -1.54
C PHE A 510 -23.31 15.90 -0.95
N LYS A 511 -24.54 15.40 -0.96
CA LYS A 511 -25.70 16.06 -0.36
C LYS A 511 -25.87 15.61 1.09
N SER A 512 -25.77 16.55 2.03
CA SER A 512 -26.00 16.31 3.46
C SER A 512 -27.42 15.83 3.78
N SER A 513 -28.41 16.15 2.96
CA SER A 513 -29.77 15.62 3.12
C SER A 513 -29.88 14.11 2.89
N ASN A 514 -28.93 13.50 2.16
CA ASN A 514 -28.99 12.08 1.86
C ASN A 514 -28.70 11.27 3.13
N PRO A 515 -29.59 10.32 3.49
CA PRO A 515 -29.37 9.46 4.63
C PRO A 515 -28.17 8.55 4.38
N VAL A 516 -27.45 8.25 5.46
CA VAL A 516 -26.31 7.32 5.45
C VAL A 516 -26.61 6.18 6.40
N ILE A 517 -26.35 4.96 5.95
CA ILE A 517 -26.37 3.74 6.75
C ILE A 517 -24.95 3.24 6.85
N MET A 518 -24.42 3.19 8.07
CA MET A 518 -23.06 2.73 8.35
C MET A 518 -23.11 1.40 9.10
N VAL A 519 -22.35 0.41 8.64
CA VAL A 519 -22.25 -0.93 9.23
C VAL A 519 -20.78 -1.27 9.44
N GLY A 520 -20.32 -1.31 10.70
CA GLY A 520 -18.91 -1.51 11.03
C GLY A 520 -18.69 -2.24 12.35
N PRO A 521 -18.65 -3.58 12.37
CA PRO A 521 -18.31 -4.32 13.59
C PRO A 521 -16.84 -4.14 13.98
N GLY A 522 -16.56 -4.09 15.29
CA GLY A 522 -15.19 -4.07 15.81
C GLY A 522 -14.39 -2.85 15.36
N THR A 523 -13.19 -3.07 14.81
CA THR A 523 -12.36 -2.00 14.24
C THR A 523 -12.93 -1.40 12.94
N GLY A 524 -13.95 -2.03 12.34
CA GLY A 524 -14.70 -1.47 11.20
C GLY A 524 -15.44 -0.18 11.51
N ILE A 525 -15.52 0.23 12.80
CA ILE A 525 -16.03 1.54 13.20
C ILE A 525 -15.11 2.71 12.80
N ALA A 526 -13.83 2.45 12.53
CA ALA A 526 -12.80 3.48 12.33
C ALA A 526 -13.24 4.60 11.35
N PRO A 527 -13.54 4.35 10.07
CA PRO A 527 -13.90 5.42 9.13
C PRO A 527 -15.21 6.12 9.52
N PHE A 528 -16.12 5.41 10.20
CA PHE A 528 -17.40 5.96 10.60
C PHE A 528 -17.29 6.97 11.75
N MET A 529 -16.22 6.91 12.55
CA MET A 529 -15.91 7.99 13.50
C MET A 529 -15.71 9.31 12.76
N GLY A 530 -14.95 9.31 11.65
CA GLY A 530 -14.79 10.49 10.80
C GLY A 530 -16.11 10.93 10.17
N PHE A 531 -16.90 10.00 9.63
CA PHE A 531 -18.21 10.34 9.04
C PHE A 531 -19.17 10.99 10.05
N VAL A 532 -19.23 10.48 11.29
CA VAL A 532 -20.09 11.06 12.33
C VAL A 532 -19.59 12.43 12.77
N GLN A 533 -18.28 12.62 12.93
CA GLN A 533 -17.70 13.94 13.19
C GLN A 533 -18.06 14.95 12.10
N GLU A 534 -17.95 14.57 10.84
CA GLU A 534 -18.27 15.44 9.71
C GLU A 534 -19.76 15.79 9.64
N ARG A 535 -20.62 14.79 9.89
CA ARG A 535 -22.08 15.00 9.93
C ARG A 535 -22.52 15.85 11.10
N ALA A 536 -21.84 15.77 12.24
CA ALA A 536 -22.03 16.67 13.38
C ALA A 536 -21.62 18.10 13.02
N TRP A 537 -20.44 18.26 12.41
CA TRP A 537 -19.96 19.56 11.92
C TRP A 537 -20.92 20.22 10.93
N LEU A 538 -21.44 19.48 9.94
CA LEU A 538 -22.44 20.00 8.98
C LEU A 538 -23.73 20.47 9.67
N LYS A 539 -24.20 19.74 10.68
CA LYS A 539 -25.37 20.14 11.48
C LYS A 539 -25.10 21.44 12.24
N GLU A 540 -23.90 21.63 12.79
CA GLU A 540 -23.48 22.89 13.42
C GLU A 540 -23.39 24.06 12.42
N GLN A 541 -23.08 23.78 11.15
CA GLN A 541 -23.13 24.79 10.07
C GLN A 541 -24.56 25.11 9.60
N GLY A 542 -25.59 24.48 10.20
CA GLY A 542 -27.00 24.72 9.86
C GLY A 542 -27.55 23.87 8.72
N GLU A 543 -26.83 22.83 8.29
CA GLU A 543 -27.32 21.92 7.25
C GLU A 543 -28.24 20.83 7.80
N THR A 544 -29.22 20.42 6.98
CA THR A 544 -30.10 19.28 7.30
C THR A 544 -29.33 17.98 7.14
N SER A 545 -29.02 17.33 8.26
CA SER A 545 -28.27 16.07 8.28
C SER A 545 -29.12 14.96 8.88
N ALA A 546 -29.37 13.90 8.09
CA ALA A 546 -30.00 12.69 8.57
C ALA A 546 -28.96 11.56 8.69
N VAL A 547 -28.66 11.14 9.93
CA VAL A 547 -27.68 10.08 10.20
C VAL A 547 -28.37 8.88 10.86
N ILE A 548 -28.32 7.72 10.22
CA ILE A 548 -28.73 6.44 10.82
C ILE A 548 -27.48 5.60 11.03
N PHE A 549 -27.13 5.34 12.29
CA PHE A 549 -25.96 4.53 12.62
C PHE A 549 -26.40 3.11 13.02
N LEU A 550 -25.97 2.11 12.26
CA LEU A 550 -26.29 0.70 12.48
C LEU A 550 -25.04 -0.06 12.92
N CYS A 551 -24.77 -0.07 14.22
CA CYS A 551 -23.66 -0.81 14.78
C CYS A 551 -24.05 -2.28 14.99
N MET A 552 -23.85 -3.12 13.97
CA MET A 552 -24.00 -4.57 14.10
C MET A 552 -22.82 -5.17 14.86
N ARG A 553 -23.07 -5.86 15.97
CA ARG A 553 -22.06 -6.61 16.74
C ARG A 553 -21.97 -8.03 16.21
N PHE A 554 -20.81 -8.44 15.71
CA PHE A 554 -20.42 -9.85 15.72
C PHE A 554 -19.73 -10.14 17.07
N GLY A 555 -20.12 -11.23 17.72
CA GLY A 555 -19.91 -11.50 19.14
C GLY A 555 -18.47 -11.32 19.67
N CYS A 556 -18.36 -10.90 20.94
CA CYS A 556 -17.15 -11.10 21.74
C CYS A 556 -17.45 -12.19 22.77
N ILE A 557 -16.51 -13.13 22.92
CA ILE A 557 -16.52 -14.19 23.92
C ILE A 557 -16.08 -13.58 25.26
N CYS A 558 -17.02 -13.08 26.07
CA CYS A 558 -16.80 -12.90 27.52
C CYS A 558 -18.15 -12.62 28.22
N ALA A 559 -18.48 -13.49 29.17
CA ALA A 559 -19.76 -13.56 29.88
C ALA A 559 -19.76 -12.77 31.20
N SER A 560 -19.27 -11.51 31.22
CA SER A 560 -19.39 -10.66 32.42
C SER A 560 -20.06 -9.32 32.12
N GLU A 561 -21.16 -9.06 32.84
CA GLU A 561 -22.02 -7.89 32.71
C GLU A 561 -21.30 -6.56 32.95
N THR A 562 -20.17 -6.57 33.64
CA THR A 562 -19.42 -5.37 34.03
C THR A 562 -18.64 -4.73 32.88
N VAL A 563 -18.34 -5.47 31.81
CA VAL A 563 -17.62 -4.96 30.63
C VAL A 563 -18.54 -4.20 29.67
N ARG A 564 -19.84 -4.52 29.66
CA ARG A 564 -20.86 -3.88 28.81
C ARG A 564 -20.83 -2.36 28.96
N THR A 565 -20.91 -1.86 30.18
CA THR A 565 -21.30 -0.46 30.45
C THR A 565 -20.26 0.62 30.19
N THR A 566 -18.98 0.32 29.97
CA THR A 566 -17.94 1.36 30.15
C THR A 566 -17.27 1.85 28.85
N CYS A 567 -17.23 1.04 27.78
CA CYS A 567 -16.91 1.53 26.43
C CYS A 567 -18.17 2.13 25.77
N GLU A 568 -19.33 1.52 26.05
CA GLU A 568 -20.67 2.00 25.69
C GLU A 568 -20.89 3.43 26.22
N LYS A 569 -20.62 3.73 27.50
CA LYS A 569 -20.80 5.09 28.03
C LYS A 569 -19.98 6.20 27.36
N GLN A 570 -18.86 5.90 26.70
CA GLN A 570 -17.99 6.92 26.09
C GLN A 570 -18.27 7.09 24.59
N ILE A 571 -18.72 6.01 23.93
CA ILE A 571 -19.21 6.03 22.54
C ILE A 571 -20.68 6.50 22.50
N GLU A 572 -21.56 6.03 23.37
CA GLU A 572 -22.93 6.57 23.53
C GLU A 572 -22.92 8.07 23.80
N PHE A 573 -22.08 8.58 24.71
CA PHE A 573 -22.04 10.02 24.98
C PHE A 573 -21.62 10.85 23.77
N SER A 574 -20.74 10.32 22.92
CA SER A 574 -20.26 11.02 21.74
C SER A 574 -21.25 10.95 20.56
N PHE A 575 -22.06 9.88 20.47
CA PHE A 575 -22.98 9.65 19.34
C PHE A 575 -24.43 10.09 19.64
N ALA A 576 -24.87 10.05 20.89
CA ALA A 576 -26.26 10.33 21.27
C ALA A 576 -26.72 11.77 20.97
N SER A 577 -25.79 12.72 20.88
CA SER A 577 -26.11 14.12 20.53
C SER A 577 -26.30 14.36 19.02
N TYR A 578 -25.86 13.43 18.17
CA TYR A 578 -25.72 13.65 16.72
C TYR A 578 -26.40 12.61 15.83
N CYS A 579 -26.69 11.41 16.33
CA CYS A 579 -27.32 10.34 15.55
C CYS A 579 -28.86 10.30 15.76
N ILE A 580 -29.61 10.02 14.69
CA ILE A 580 -31.07 9.85 14.76
C ILE A 580 -31.43 8.56 15.48
N ASN A 581 -30.69 7.47 15.19
CA ASN A 581 -30.82 6.18 15.87
C ASN A 581 -29.43 5.53 15.96
N VAL A 582 -29.14 4.91 17.10
CA VAL A 582 -27.99 4.01 17.30
C VAL A 582 -28.54 2.64 17.62
N TYR A 583 -28.39 1.69 16.69
CA TYR A 583 -28.78 0.31 16.92
C TYR A 583 -27.57 -0.52 17.32
N LEU A 584 -27.59 -1.06 18.54
CA LEU A 584 -26.60 -2.01 19.07
C LEU A 584 -27.29 -3.37 19.23
N TYR A 585 -26.97 -4.33 18.37
CA TYR A 585 -27.47 -5.69 18.47
C TYR A 585 -26.48 -6.61 19.18
N THR A 586 -26.94 -7.66 19.87
CA THR A 586 -26.07 -8.71 20.45
C THR A 586 -26.51 -10.07 19.97
N SER A 587 -25.63 -10.84 19.32
CA SER A 587 -25.84 -12.27 19.14
C SER A 587 -25.47 -13.01 20.43
N HIS A 588 -26.44 -13.69 21.04
CA HIS A 588 -26.17 -14.74 22.02
C HIS A 588 -25.66 -15.98 21.28
N PRO A 589 -24.61 -16.68 21.76
CA PRO A 589 -24.32 -17.99 21.23
C PRO A 589 -25.53 -18.90 21.49
N TYR A 590 -26.00 -19.58 20.45
CA TYR A 590 -26.97 -20.67 20.57
C TYR A 590 -26.45 -21.67 21.61
N SER A 591 -27.07 -21.70 22.79
CA SER A 591 -26.97 -22.85 23.67
C SER A 591 -27.67 -24.01 22.98
N SER A 592 -26.92 -25.09 22.81
CA SER A 592 -27.35 -26.45 22.47
C SER A 592 -28.80 -26.81 22.82
N GLN A 593 -29.50 -27.35 21.81
CA GLN A 593 -30.67 -28.25 21.83
C GLN A 593 -31.96 -27.81 22.54
N PRO A 594 -33.12 -27.80 21.85
CA PRO A 594 -34.38 -28.11 22.51
C PRO A 594 -34.40 -29.63 22.75
N SER A 595 -34.39 -30.04 24.02
CA SER A 595 -34.79 -31.39 24.40
C SER A 595 -36.22 -31.63 23.91
N CYS A 596 -36.41 -32.66 23.10
CA CYS A 596 -37.73 -33.26 22.88
C CYS A 596 -38.37 -33.60 24.23
N ASN A 597 -39.57 -33.09 24.45
CA ASN A 597 -40.69 -33.80 25.07
C ASN A 597 -41.98 -33.19 24.54
#